data_AF-A0A177JN32-F1
#
_entry.id   AF-A0A177JN32-F1
#
_cell.length_a   1.000
_cell.length_b   1.000
_cell.length_c   1.000
_cell.angle_alpha   90.00
_cell.angle_beta   90.00
_cell.angle_gamma   90.00
#
_symmetry.space_group_name_H-M   'P 1'
#
loop_
_entity.id
_entity.type
_entity.pdbx_description
1 polymer ?
#
loop_
_entity_poly.entity_id
_entity_poly.type
_entity_poly.pdbx_seq_one_letter_code
_entity_poly.pdbx_strand_id
1 'polypeptide(L)'
;MTGYRNGYEARCAAQIGPEYAYEPVKLTYVLECSYLPDFVDVANKRIIEAKGLFDAADRRKILAVKAQNPDYSIEIWFQKPSMKISKGSKTSYADWCEKNGIAWKQGPTGK
;
A
#
# COMPACT_ATOMS: atom_id res chain seq x y z
N MET A 1 -26.74 -11.07 20.22
CA MET A 1 -25.61 -10.87 19.29
C MET A 1 -24.34 -10.90 20.13
N THR A 2 -23.51 -11.92 19.97
CA THR A 2 -22.19 -11.95 20.62
C THR A 2 -21.34 -10.84 20.02
N GLY A 3 -20.61 -10.09 20.84
CA GLY A 3 -19.81 -8.93 20.40
C GLY A 3 -18.58 -9.27 19.55
N TYR A 4 -18.48 -10.47 18.98
CA TYR A 4 -17.31 -10.96 18.25
C TYR A 4 -17.47 -10.77 16.74
N ARG A 5 -16.38 -10.42 16.04
CA ARG A 5 -16.38 -10.10 14.60
C ARG A 5 -16.81 -11.25 13.69
N ASN A 6 -16.56 -12.50 14.08
CA ASN A 6 -16.95 -13.67 13.30
C ASN A 6 -17.10 -14.91 14.19
N GLY A 7 -17.64 -15.99 13.60
CA GLY A 7 -17.88 -17.24 14.32
C GLY A 7 -16.61 -17.98 14.75
N TYR A 8 -15.45 -17.72 14.13
CA TYR A 8 -14.19 -18.29 14.58
C TYR A 8 -13.74 -17.64 15.89
N GLU A 9 -13.75 -16.32 15.95
CA GLU A 9 -13.40 -15.56 17.16
C GLU A 9 -14.33 -15.88 18.34
N ALA A 10 -15.62 -16.10 18.08
CA ALA A 10 -16.55 -16.58 19.10
C ALA A 10 -16.16 -17.96 19.69
N ARG A 11 -15.66 -18.88 18.85
CA ARG A 11 -15.17 -20.19 19.31
C ARG A 11 -13.87 -20.06 20.10
N CYS A 12 -12.98 -19.16 19.70
CA CYS A 12 -11.77 -18.87 20.47
C CYS A 12 -12.12 -18.31 21.86
N ALA A 13 -13.03 -17.34 21.93
CA ALA A 13 -13.45 -16.75 23.21
C ALA A 13 -14.05 -17.78 24.17
N ALA A 14 -14.80 -18.76 23.65
CA ALA A 14 -15.35 -19.86 24.44
C ALA A 14 -14.27 -20.76 25.07
N GLN A 15 -13.05 -20.80 24.50
CA GLN A 15 -11.92 -21.60 25.02
C GLN A 15 -10.95 -20.80 25.89
N ILE A 16 -10.78 -19.49 25.62
CA ILE A 16 -9.78 -18.63 26.26
C ILE A 16 -10.13 -18.31 27.72
N GLY A 17 -11.42 -18.25 28.06
CA GLY A 17 -11.89 -17.98 29.43
C GLY A 17 -12.31 -16.52 29.68
N PRO A 18 -13.04 -16.27 30.78
CA PRO A 18 -13.67 -14.98 31.07
C PRO A 18 -12.69 -13.86 31.52
N GLU A 19 -11.44 -14.18 31.84
CA GLU A 19 -10.41 -13.24 32.29
C GLU A 19 -9.83 -12.38 31.14
N TYR A 20 -10.05 -12.79 29.89
CA TYR A 20 -9.59 -12.06 28.72
C TYR A 20 -10.72 -11.20 28.16
N ALA A 21 -10.43 -9.91 27.96
CA ALA A 21 -11.33 -9.01 27.27
C ALA A 21 -11.11 -9.08 25.75
N TYR A 22 -12.20 -8.95 24.98
CA TYR A 22 -12.18 -8.94 23.53
C TYR A 22 -11.99 -7.51 22.99
N GLU A 23 -10.92 -7.31 22.21
CA GLU A 23 -10.49 -6.00 21.66
C GLU A 23 -10.44 -4.84 22.68
N PRO A 24 -9.85 -5.02 23.88
CA PRO A 24 -9.97 -4.05 24.97
C PRO A 24 -9.09 -2.81 24.81
N VAL A 25 -8.03 -2.91 24.01
CA VAL A 25 -7.02 -1.85 23.86
C VAL A 25 -6.53 -1.77 22.43
N LYS A 26 -6.10 -0.58 22.03
CA LYS A 26 -5.42 -0.33 20.76
C LYS A 26 -4.00 0.15 21.05
N LEU A 27 -3.01 -0.67 20.69
CA LEU A 27 -1.60 -0.33 20.86
C LEU A 27 -1.08 0.35 19.59
N THR A 28 -0.41 1.50 19.74
CA THR A 28 0.24 2.22 18.65
C THR A 28 1.69 1.75 18.49
N TYR A 29 2.16 1.68 17.25
CA TYR A 29 3.53 1.30 16.94
C TYR A 29 4.03 1.99 15.67
N VAL A 30 5.34 2.10 15.54
CA VAL A 30 6.04 2.66 14.37
C VAL A 30 6.80 1.52 13.68
N LEU A 31 6.79 1.53 12.35
CA LEU A 31 7.61 0.63 11.54
C LEU A 31 8.66 1.45 10.81
N GLU A 32 9.92 1.04 10.93
CA GLU A 32 11.02 1.51 10.08
C GLU A 32 11.23 0.49 8.97
N CYS A 33 11.29 0.97 7.73
CA CYS A 33 11.41 0.12 6.54
C CYS A 33 12.35 0.79 5.54
N SER A 34 13.11 -0.02 4.80
CA SER A 34 13.94 0.44 3.70
C SER A 34 13.22 0.28 2.36
N TYR A 35 13.39 1.25 1.47
CA TYR A 35 12.89 1.19 0.10
C TYR A 35 14.06 1.12 -0.87
N LEU A 36 14.08 0.08 -1.70
CA LEU A 36 15.03 -0.08 -2.80
C LEU A 36 14.25 0.15 -4.11
N PRO A 37 14.43 1.30 -4.78
CA PRO A 37 13.77 1.57 -6.04
C PRO A 37 14.39 0.77 -7.19
N ASP A 38 13.60 0.48 -8.23
CA ASP A 38 14.08 -0.31 -9.38
C ASP A 38 15.14 0.43 -10.21
N PHE A 39 14.93 1.71 -10.50
CA PHE A 39 15.84 2.53 -11.29
C PHE A 39 16.01 3.92 -10.67
N VAL A 40 17.25 4.37 -10.53
CA VAL A 40 17.57 5.65 -9.87
C VAL A 40 18.61 6.42 -10.66
N ASP A 41 18.27 7.64 -11.04
CA ASP A 41 19.24 8.68 -11.38
C ASP A 41 19.70 9.33 -10.07
N VAL A 42 20.87 8.91 -9.59
CA VAL A 42 21.40 9.31 -8.28
C VAL A 42 21.76 10.80 -8.26
N ALA A 43 22.30 11.34 -9.36
CA ALA A 43 22.70 12.74 -9.43
C ALA A 43 21.49 13.68 -9.35
N ASN A 44 20.40 13.33 -10.02
CA ASN A 44 19.20 14.17 -10.06
C ASN A 44 18.10 13.74 -9.07
N LYS A 45 18.35 12.72 -8.23
CA LYS A 45 17.39 12.15 -7.28
C LYS A 45 16.06 11.75 -7.93
N ARG A 46 16.11 11.18 -9.15
CA ARG A 46 14.90 10.73 -9.86
C ARG A 46 14.76 9.23 -9.78
N ILE A 47 13.60 8.77 -9.34
CA ILE A 47 13.24 7.37 -9.18
C ILE A 47 12.23 6.97 -10.25
N ILE A 48 12.44 5.82 -10.85
CA ILE A 48 11.45 5.10 -11.65
C ILE A 48 11.20 3.73 -11.01
N GLU A 49 9.95 3.46 -10.64
CA GLU A 49 9.51 2.15 -10.13
C GLU A 49 8.67 1.44 -11.20
N ALA A 50 9.06 0.24 -11.59
CA ALA A 50 8.28 -0.59 -12.49
C ALA A 50 7.25 -1.41 -11.69
N LYS A 51 5.99 -1.42 -12.14
CA LYS A 51 4.93 -2.07 -11.37
C LYS A 51 3.89 -2.80 -12.21
N GLY A 52 3.76 -4.11 -11.94
CA GLY A 52 2.65 -4.94 -12.43
C GLY A 52 1.45 -4.85 -11.49
N LEU A 53 1.53 -5.55 -10.36
CA LEU A 53 0.57 -5.46 -9.26
C LEU A 53 0.89 -4.25 -8.38
N PHE A 54 -0.09 -3.38 -8.14
CA PHE A 54 0.06 -2.22 -7.26
C PHE A 54 -0.97 -2.29 -6.12
N ASP A 55 -0.57 -2.92 -5.02
CA ASP A 55 -1.46 -3.22 -3.90
C ASP A 55 -1.53 -2.09 -2.85
N ALA A 56 -2.24 -2.35 -1.75
CA ALA A 56 -2.38 -1.36 -0.68
C ALA A 56 -1.08 -1.07 0.06
N ALA A 57 -0.21 -2.07 0.21
CA ALA A 57 1.07 -1.91 0.87
C ALA A 57 2.02 -1.06 0.02
N ASP A 58 2.07 -1.29 -1.28
CA ASP A 58 2.83 -0.47 -2.23
C ASP A 58 2.38 0.99 -2.20
N ARG A 59 1.07 1.24 -2.26
CA ARG A 59 0.52 2.61 -2.19
C ARG A 59 0.91 3.32 -0.91
N ARG A 60 0.82 2.63 0.24
CA ARG A 60 1.25 3.16 1.54
C ARG A 60 2.75 3.45 1.56
N LYS A 61 3.57 2.54 1.02
CA LYS A 61 5.03 2.70 0.89
C LYS A 61 5.37 3.94 0.07
N ILE A 62 4.81 4.10 -1.13
CA ILE A 62 5.11 5.23 -2.01
C ILE A 62 4.72 6.57 -1.36
N LEU A 63 3.56 6.65 -0.70
CA LEU A 63 3.17 7.86 0.03
C LEU A 63 4.14 8.19 1.17
N ALA A 64 4.56 7.18 1.95
CA ALA A 64 5.52 7.36 3.03
C ALA A 64 6.88 7.81 2.51
N VAL A 65 7.39 7.17 1.45
CA VAL A 65 8.67 7.53 0.82
C VAL A 65 8.62 8.96 0.29
N LYS A 66 7.57 9.34 -0.46
CA LYS A 66 7.39 10.71 -0.97
C LYS A 66 7.35 11.74 0.16
N ALA A 67 6.63 11.44 1.25
CA ALA A 67 6.50 12.36 2.37
C ALA A 67 7.82 12.53 3.15
N GLN A 68 8.60 11.45 3.29
CA GLN A 68 9.83 11.44 4.10
C GLN A 68 11.09 11.79 3.28
N ASN A 69 11.02 11.75 1.94
CA ASN A 69 12.14 12.02 1.05
C ASN A 69 11.74 13.04 -0.05
N PRO A 70 11.37 14.28 0.33
CA PRO A 70 10.80 15.26 -0.60
C PRO A 70 11.74 15.67 -1.74
N ASP A 71 13.05 15.47 -1.57
CA ASP A 71 14.06 15.75 -2.59
C ASP A 71 14.04 14.77 -3.76
N TYR A 72 13.46 13.58 -3.57
CA TYR A 72 13.36 12.57 -4.61
C TYR A 72 12.05 12.70 -5.37
N SER A 73 12.13 12.74 -6.70
CA SER A 73 10.94 12.59 -7.55
C SER A 73 10.68 11.12 -7.84
N ILE A 74 9.43 10.66 -7.72
CA ILE A 74 9.04 9.27 -8.00
C ILE A 74 8.09 9.24 -9.20
N GLU A 75 8.43 8.44 -10.20
CA GLU A 75 7.57 8.11 -11.34
C GLU A 75 7.29 6.60 -11.38
N ILE A 76 6.03 6.20 -11.48
CA ILE A 76 5.65 4.78 -11.52
C ILE A 76 5.32 4.35 -12.95
N TRP A 77 5.98 3.30 -13.43
CA TRP A 77 5.75 2.72 -14.74
C TRP A 77 4.89 1.46 -14.61
N PHE A 78 3.62 1.57 -14.96
CA PHE A 78 2.69 0.45 -14.83
C PHE A 78 2.69 -0.43 -16.07
N GLN A 79 2.58 -1.75 -15.88
CA GLN A 79 2.26 -2.66 -16.98
C GLN A 79 0.90 -2.33 -17.60
N LYS A 80 -0.10 -2.04 -16.74
CA LYS A 80 -1.45 -1.64 -17.15
C LYS A 80 -2.03 -0.60 -16.18
N PRO A 81 -1.88 0.71 -16.44
CA PRO A 81 -2.30 1.76 -15.52
C PRO A 81 -3.83 1.81 -15.27
N SER A 82 -4.63 1.27 -16.20
CA SER A 82 -6.09 1.17 -16.08
C SER A 82 -6.58 0.09 -15.11
N MET A 83 -5.70 -0.77 -14.59
CA MET A 83 -6.04 -1.75 -13.56
C MET A 83 -6.57 -1.08 -12.30
N LYS A 84 -7.56 -1.71 -11.65
CA LYS A 84 -8.18 -1.18 -10.44
C LYS A 84 -7.37 -1.52 -9.19
N ILE A 85 -7.34 -0.60 -8.23
CA ILE A 85 -6.61 -0.77 -6.95
C ILE A 85 -7.08 -1.96 -6.10
N SER A 86 -8.28 -2.46 -6.36
CA SER A 86 -8.86 -3.67 -5.78
C SER A 86 -10.03 -4.18 -6.62
N LYS A 87 -10.43 -5.45 -6.41
CA LYS A 87 -11.62 -6.06 -7.02
C LYS A 87 -12.88 -5.32 -6.52
N GLY A 88 -13.43 -4.43 -7.34
CA GLY A 88 -14.62 -3.62 -7.02
C GLY A 88 -14.37 -2.11 -6.92
N SER A 89 -13.10 -1.67 -6.91
CA SER A 89 -12.80 -0.24 -6.95
C SER A 89 -13.09 0.38 -8.32
N LYS A 90 -13.64 1.59 -8.34
CA LYS A 90 -13.72 2.42 -9.55
C LYS A 90 -12.40 3.13 -9.85
N THR A 91 -11.53 3.28 -8.84
CA THR A 91 -10.21 3.95 -8.95
C THR A 91 -9.18 3.02 -9.59
N SER A 92 -8.59 3.47 -10.69
CA SER A 92 -7.45 2.82 -11.35
C SER A 92 -6.11 3.15 -10.67
N TYR A 93 -5.02 2.51 -11.09
CA TYR A 93 -3.67 2.86 -10.64
C TYR A 93 -3.29 4.28 -11.07
N ALA A 94 -3.63 4.66 -12.31
CA ALA A 94 -3.47 6.02 -12.81
C ALA A 94 -4.26 7.05 -11.99
N ASP A 95 -5.56 6.81 -11.78
CA ASP A 95 -6.42 7.71 -10.99
C ASP A 95 -5.86 7.92 -9.58
N TRP A 96 -5.28 6.87 -8.99
CA TRP A 96 -4.64 6.96 -7.68
C TRP A 96 -3.39 7.83 -7.73
N CYS A 97 -2.54 7.69 -8.75
CA CYS A 97 -1.33 8.49 -8.89
C CYS A 97 -1.67 9.97 -9.11
N GLU A 98 -2.64 10.27 -9.96
CA GLU A 98 -3.13 11.64 -10.22
C GLU A 98 -3.65 12.30 -8.94
N LYS A 99 -4.51 11.59 -8.19
CA LYS A 99 -5.03 12.08 -6.91
C LYS A 99 -3.93 12.42 -5.89
N ASN A 100 -2.81 11.72 -5.93
CA ASN A 100 -1.71 11.88 -4.97
C ASN A 100 -0.53 12.69 -5.53
N GLY A 101 -0.66 13.26 -6.74
CA GLY A 101 0.40 14.01 -7.41
C GLY A 101 1.67 13.20 -7.60
N ILE A 102 1.54 11.96 -8.07
CA ILE A 102 2.66 11.06 -8.38
C ILE A 102 2.69 10.89 -9.90
N ALA A 103 3.86 11.12 -10.50
CA ALA A 103 4.03 10.93 -11.94
C ALA A 103 3.88 9.44 -12.28
N TRP A 104 3.28 9.15 -13.41
CA TRP A 104 3.11 7.78 -13.87
C TRP A 104 3.10 7.71 -15.39
N LYS A 105 3.38 6.52 -15.92
CA LYS A 105 3.09 6.19 -17.32
C LYS A 105 2.84 4.70 -17.50
N GLN A 106 2.33 4.34 -18.67
CA GLN A 106 2.37 2.95 -19.11
C GLN A 106 3.81 2.60 -19.50
N GLY A 107 4.36 1.55 -18.90
CA GLY A 107 5.67 1.02 -19.27
C GLY A 107 5.67 0.42 -20.68
N PRO A 108 6.84 -0.03 -21.17
CA PRO A 108 6.95 -0.69 -22.47
C PRO A 108 5.97 -1.86 -22.58
N THR A 109 5.20 -1.91 -23.66
CA THR A 109 4.44 -3.10 -24.03
C THR A 109 5.38 -4.08 -24.71
N GLY A 110 5.30 -5.37 -24.37
CA GLY A 110 5.99 -6.41 -25.13
C GLY A 110 5.60 -6.36 -26.61
N LYS A 111 6.45 -6.90 -27.48
CA LYS A 111 6.08 -7.19 -28.88
C LYS A 111 4.86 -8.10 -28.92
#